data_AF-A0A2T7C8W1-F1
#
_entry.id   AF-A0A2T7C8W1-F1
#
_cell.length_a   1.000
_cell.length_b   1.000
_cell.length_c   1.000
_cell.angle_alpha   90.00
_cell.angle_beta   90.00
_cell.angle_gamma   90.00
#
_symmetry.space_group_name_H-M   'P 1'
#
loop_
_entity.id
_entity.type
_entity.pdbx_description
1 polymer ?
#
loop_
_entity_poly.entity_id
_entity_poly.type
_entity_poly.pdbx_seq_one_letter_code
_entity_poly.pdbx_strand_id
1 'polypeptide(L)'
;MAAPSNIFRDHAGHLHTNALHWEGFPHLLWESLSLLFYTEPPQYDAVEYREEGVPRCRVKMSIPQHPFRSQRQPIEVDVVGYRLVDTIKTAALEGIHIFCNQHPMEVAGHPIGLFPAIDSGDPEWNFWIVHYGHMLGDSAEETLRGTIRFMNVQHHYQILL
;
A
#
# COMPACT_ATOMS: atom_id res chain seq x y z
N MET A 1 -3.99 -17.65 -13.32
CA MET A 1 -2.57 -17.80 -13.71
C MET A 1 -1.74 -17.12 -12.63
N ALA A 2 -0.81 -17.83 -11.97
CA ALA A 2 0.10 -17.19 -11.04
C ALA A 2 1.05 -16.30 -11.85
N ALA A 3 1.04 -14.98 -11.60
CA ALA A 3 2.04 -14.09 -12.18
C ALA A 3 3.43 -14.58 -11.72
N PRO A 4 4.46 -14.54 -12.59
CA PRO A 4 5.80 -14.90 -12.19
C PRO A 4 6.19 -14.08 -10.96
N SER A 5 6.74 -14.74 -9.94
CA SER A 5 7.33 -14.08 -8.79
C SER A 5 8.48 -13.22 -9.31
N ASN A 6 8.24 -11.91 -9.45
CA ASN A 6 9.24 -10.92 -9.88
C ASN A 6 10.29 -10.70 -8.78
N ILE A 7 10.84 -11.76 -8.19
CA ILE A 7 11.82 -11.71 -7.12
C ILE A 7 13.17 -12.08 -7.71
N PHE A 8 14.11 -11.14 -7.74
CA PHE A 8 15.50 -11.46 -8.09
C PHE A 8 16.46 -10.55 -7.32
N ARG A 9 17.70 -11.00 -7.18
CA ARG A 9 18.78 -10.15 -6.66
C ARG A 9 19.70 -9.74 -7.80
N ASP A 10 20.11 -8.48 -7.81
CA ASP A 10 21.10 -7.99 -8.76
C ASP A 10 22.55 -8.20 -8.28
N HIS A 11 23.52 -7.81 -9.12
CA HIS A 11 24.94 -7.92 -8.80
C HIS A 11 25.39 -6.98 -7.66
N ALA A 12 24.63 -5.93 -7.36
CA ALA A 12 24.89 -5.03 -6.23
C ALA A 12 24.29 -5.58 -4.92
N GLY A 13 23.54 -6.69 -4.98
CA GLY A 13 22.92 -7.35 -3.84
C GLY A 13 21.51 -6.84 -3.50
N HIS A 14 20.95 -5.95 -4.32
CA HIS A 14 19.59 -5.44 -4.15
C HIS A 14 18.57 -6.52 -4.51
N LEU A 15 17.56 -6.69 -3.67
CA LEU A 15 16.38 -7.48 -3.90
C LEU A 15 15.35 -6.63 -4.64
N HIS A 16 15.02 -7.03 -5.85
CA HIS A 16 13.94 -6.48 -6.67
C HIS A 16 12.70 -7.35 -6.50
N THR A 17 11.57 -6.76 -6.13
CA THR A 17 10.31 -7.49 -5.93
C THR A 17 9.07 -6.62 -6.12
N ASN A 18 7.95 -7.22 -6.52
CA ASN A 18 6.62 -6.60 -6.43
C ASN A 18 5.90 -6.87 -5.09
N ALA A 19 6.54 -7.62 -4.18
CA ALA A 19 6.06 -7.96 -2.85
C ALA A 19 4.69 -8.69 -2.77
N LEU A 20 4.11 -9.12 -3.90
CA LEU A 20 2.78 -9.77 -3.95
C LEU A 20 2.74 -11.18 -3.36
N HIS A 21 3.90 -11.75 -3.05
CA HIS A 21 4.03 -13.07 -2.42
C HIS A 21 3.93 -13.00 -0.89
N TRP A 22 3.92 -11.80 -0.30
CA TRP A 22 3.64 -11.59 1.11
C TRP A 22 2.23 -11.02 1.30
N GLU A 23 1.50 -11.58 2.27
CA GLU A 23 0.24 -10.97 2.71
C GLU A 23 0.49 -9.68 3.52
N GLY A 24 -0.48 -8.76 3.48
CA GLY A 24 -0.46 -7.49 4.22
C GLY A 24 -0.54 -6.28 3.30
N PHE A 25 0.06 -5.17 3.74
CA PHE A 25 -0.02 -3.88 3.03
C PHE A 25 0.41 -3.91 1.55
N PRO A 26 1.48 -4.62 1.13
CA PRO A 26 1.84 -4.66 -0.29
C PRO A 26 0.72 -5.23 -1.18
N HIS A 27 0.03 -6.28 -0.71
CA HIS A 27 -1.08 -6.88 -1.43
C HIS A 27 -2.31 -5.96 -1.46
N LEU A 28 -2.65 -5.35 -0.32
CA LEU A 28 -3.77 -4.41 -0.23
C LEU A 28 -3.56 -3.18 -1.12
N LEU A 29 -2.34 -2.65 -1.16
CA LEU A 29 -1.97 -1.54 -2.03
C LEU A 29 -2.19 -1.94 -3.50
N TRP A 30 -1.71 -3.10 -3.93
CA TRP A 30 -1.89 -3.55 -5.31
C TRP A 30 -3.35 -3.81 -5.68
N GLU A 31 -4.13 -4.47 -4.82
CA GLU A 31 -5.57 -4.69 -5.04
C GLU A 31 -6.28 -3.35 -5.28
N SER A 32 -5.94 -2.33 -4.50
CA SER A 32 -6.55 -1.00 -4.60
C SER A 32 -6.13 -0.25 -5.86
N LEU A 33 -4.84 -0.26 -6.18
CA LEU A 33 -4.32 0.32 -7.41
C LEU A 33 -4.95 -0.36 -8.64
N SER A 34 -5.15 -1.67 -8.61
CA SER A 34 -5.81 -2.42 -9.68
C SER A 34 -7.27 -1.98 -9.88
N LEU A 35 -8.01 -1.76 -8.79
CA LEU A 35 -9.38 -1.20 -8.85
C LEU A 35 -9.40 0.23 -9.42
N LEU A 36 -8.31 0.97 -9.25
CA LEU A 36 -8.10 2.33 -9.76
C LEU A 36 -7.36 2.35 -11.10
N PHE A 37 -7.42 1.25 -11.86
CA PHE A 37 -6.92 1.12 -13.24
C PHE A 37 -5.40 1.21 -13.43
N TYR A 38 -4.60 1.01 -12.38
CA TYR A 38 -3.18 0.77 -12.55
C TYR A 38 -2.93 -0.60 -13.19
N THR A 39 -2.02 -0.65 -14.16
CA THR A 39 -1.69 -1.87 -14.92
C THR A 39 -0.46 -2.60 -14.39
N GLU A 40 0.34 -1.94 -13.57
CA GLU A 40 1.60 -2.46 -13.04
C GLU A 40 1.64 -2.34 -11.52
N PRO A 41 2.10 -3.39 -10.80
CA PRO A 41 2.18 -3.35 -9.36
C PRO A 41 3.30 -2.43 -8.87
N PRO A 42 3.23 -1.96 -7.62
CA PRO A 42 4.34 -1.28 -6.98
C PRO A 42 5.62 -2.13 -7.04
N GLN A 43 6.75 -1.49 -7.31
CA GLN A 43 8.06 -2.13 -7.32
C GLN A 43 8.85 -1.76 -6.07
N TYR A 44 9.53 -2.73 -5.51
CA TYR A 44 10.37 -2.60 -4.32
C TYR A 44 11.80 -2.98 -4.69
N ASP A 45 12.72 -2.07 -4.44
CA ASP A 45 14.17 -2.26 -4.45
C ASP A 45 14.64 -2.23 -3.00
N ALA A 46 15.26 -3.32 -2.54
CA ALA A 46 15.63 -3.44 -1.14
C ALA A 46 17.04 -3.96 -0.95
N VAL A 47 17.77 -3.37 -0.02
CA VAL A 47 19.16 -3.77 0.28
C VAL A 47 19.33 -3.96 1.78
N GLU A 48 20.00 -5.05 2.16
CA GLU A 48 20.40 -5.33 3.52
C GLU A 48 21.86 -4.93 3.71
N TYR A 49 22.16 -4.25 4.81
CA TYR A 49 23.50 -3.77 5.13
C TYR A 49 23.75 -3.79 6.63
N ARG A 50 24.98 -3.50 7.04
CA ARG A 50 25.34 -3.31 8.44
C ARG A 50 25.75 -1.87 8.67
N GLU A 51 25.16 -1.25 9.68
CA GLU A 51 25.49 0.09 10.14
C GLU A 51 25.98 -0.03 11.57
N GLU A 52 27.25 0.32 11.81
CA GLU A 52 27.91 0.17 13.12
C GLU A 52 27.78 -1.24 13.73
N GLY A 53 27.78 -2.27 12.87
CA GLY A 53 27.62 -3.66 13.26
C GLY A 53 26.17 -4.12 13.46
N VAL A 54 25.20 -3.21 13.42
CA VAL A 54 23.76 -3.50 13.52
C VAL A 54 23.20 -3.83 12.12
N PRO A 55 22.51 -4.97 11.95
CA PRO A 55 21.80 -5.27 10.71
C PRO A 55 20.70 -4.24 10.43
N ARG A 56 20.73 -3.69 9.22
CA ARG A 56 19.74 -2.74 8.69
C ARG A 56 19.30 -3.19 7.30
N CYS A 57 18.19 -2.63 6.87
CA CYS A 57 17.75 -2.71 5.49
C CYS A 57 17.15 -1.37 5.06
N ARG A 58 17.30 -1.05 3.78
CA ARG A 58 16.68 0.10 3.14
C ARG A 58 15.80 -0.42 2.01
N VAL A 59 14.58 0.08 1.94
CA VAL A 59 13.59 -0.29 0.93
C VAL A 59 13.15 0.97 0.21
N LYS A 60 13.34 0.99 -1.10
CA LYS A 60 12.76 1.96 -2.01
C LYS A 60 11.56 1.34 -2.69
N MET A 61 10.38 1.91 -2.50
CA MET A 61 9.17 1.49 -3.18
C MET A 61 8.74 2.56 -4.18
N SER A 62 8.29 2.14 -5.36
CA SER A 62 7.69 3.03 -6.35
C SER A 62 6.30 2.54 -6.76
N ILE A 63 5.34 3.45 -6.80
CA ILE A 63 4.07 3.27 -7.50
C ILE A 63 4.23 3.92 -8.88
N PRO A 64 4.03 3.17 -9.98
CA PRO A 64 4.28 3.67 -11.33
C PRO A 64 3.32 4.82 -11.67
N GLN A 65 3.65 5.57 -12.73
CA GLN A 65 2.76 6.59 -13.25
C GLN A 65 1.43 5.98 -13.72
N HIS A 66 0.33 6.67 -13.45
CA HIS A 66 -1.00 6.21 -13.88
C HIS A 66 -1.11 6.22 -15.42
N PRO A 67 -1.53 5.10 -16.05
CA PRO A 67 -1.46 4.94 -17.51
C PRO A 67 -2.29 5.96 -18.28
N PHE A 68 -3.41 6.40 -17.72
CA PHE A 68 -4.31 7.37 -18.35
C PHE A 68 -4.17 8.81 -17.83
N ARG A 69 -3.24 9.06 -16.89
CA ARG A 69 -3.11 10.38 -16.25
C ARG A 69 -1.64 10.78 -16.11
N SER A 70 -1.11 11.35 -17.19
CA SER A 70 0.27 11.83 -17.29
C SER A 70 0.62 12.96 -16.31
N GLN A 71 -0.39 13.64 -15.74
CA GLN A 71 -0.19 14.64 -14.68
C GLN A 71 0.11 14.03 -13.32
N ARG A 72 -0.19 12.73 -13.11
CA ARG A 72 0.17 12.04 -11.88
C ARG A 72 1.64 11.69 -11.91
N GLN A 73 2.37 12.17 -10.91
CA GLN A 73 3.75 11.77 -10.71
C GLN A 73 3.77 10.36 -10.10
N PRO A 74 4.79 9.54 -10.43
CA PRO A 74 5.08 8.34 -9.66
C PRO A 74 5.22 8.68 -8.17
N ILE A 75 4.77 7.77 -7.31
CA ILE A 75 4.99 7.90 -5.87
C ILE A 75 6.25 7.11 -5.53
N GLU A 76 7.22 7.76 -4.91
CA GLU A 76 8.44 7.14 -4.42
C GLU A 76 8.48 7.20 -2.88
N VAL A 77 8.87 6.09 -2.27
CA VAL A 77 8.97 5.91 -0.83
C VAL A 77 10.32 5.30 -0.51
N ASP A 78 10.99 5.82 0.53
CA ASP A 78 12.30 5.34 0.96
C ASP A 78 12.30 5.16 2.48
N VAL A 79 12.41 3.91 2.93
CA VAL A 79 12.31 3.54 4.35
C VAL A 79 13.53 2.73 4.77
N VAL A 80 14.05 3.02 5.97
CA VAL A 80 15.08 2.22 6.62
C VAL A 80 14.48 1.48 7.81
N GLY A 81 14.81 0.20 7.95
CA GLY A 81 14.40 -0.63 9.08
C GLY A 81 15.40 -1.72 9.42
N TYR A 82 15.01 -2.63 10.30
CA TYR A 82 15.89 -3.71 10.81
C TYR A 82 15.64 -5.05 10.14
N ARG A 83 14.39 -5.32 9.74
CA ARG A 83 13.98 -6.56 9.10
C ARG A 83 13.38 -6.23 7.74
N LEU A 84 13.86 -6.90 6.71
CA LEU A 84 13.49 -6.64 5.33
C LEU A 84 11.97 -6.71 5.10
N VAL A 85 11.33 -7.80 5.54
CA VAL A 85 9.89 -8.01 5.38
C VAL A 85 9.06 -6.93 6.09
N ASP A 86 9.47 -6.54 7.30
CA ASP A 86 8.76 -5.52 8.07
C ASP A 86 8.92 -4.15 7.41
N THR A 87 10.11 -3.87 6.87
CA THR A 87 10.42 -2.59 6.19
C THR A 87 9.69 -2.48 4.84
N ILE A 88 9.50 -3.59 4.12
CA ILE A 88 8.65 -3.65 2.93
C ILE A 88 7.20 -3.34 3.27
N LYS A 89 6.67 -3.90 4.37
CA LYS A 89 5.31 -3.59 4.84
C LYS A 89 5.17 -2.12 5.22
N THR A 90 6.16 -1.55 5.91
CA THR A 90 6.17 -0.11 6.24
C THR A 90 6.23 0.75 4.98
N ALA A 91 7.07 0.42 4.00
CA ALA A 91 7.13 1.16 2.73
C ALA A 91 5.78 1.12 1.99
N ALA A 92 5.10 -0.03 1.99
CA ALA A 92 3.76 -0.17 1.42
C ALA A 92 2.73 0.70 2.14
N LEU A 93 2.75 0.73 3.48
CA LEU A 93 1.86 1.56 4.30
C LEU A 93 2.08 3.06 4.04
N GLU A 94 3.34 3.51 4.01
CA GLU A 94 3.68 4.89 3.64
C GLU A 94 3.20 5.22 2.22
N GLY A 95 3.34 4.28 1.28
CA GLY A 95 2.80 4.40 -0.08
C GLY A 95 1.28 4.59 -0.10
N ILE A 96 0.55 3.82 0.70
CA ILE A 96 -0.90 3.95 0.86
C ILE A 96 -1.24 5.35 1.40
N HIS A 97 -0.57 5.81 2.46
CA HIS A 97 -0.82 7.14 3.03
C HIS A 97 -0.60 8.26 2.01
N ILE A 98 0.52 8.23 1.29
CA ILE A 98 0.81 9.23 0.25
C ILE A 98 -0.23 9.18 -0.86
N PHE A 99 -0.61 7.99 -1.31
CA PHE A 99 -1.60 7.80 -2.37
C PHE A 99 -2.97 8.37 -1.97
N CYS A 100 -3.45 8.04 -0.76
CA CYS A 100 -4.73 8.55 -0.26
C CYS A 100 -4.71 10.08 -0.12
N ASN A 101 -3.63 10.66 0.41
CA ASN A 101 -3.49 12.10 0.56
C ASN A 101 -3.44 12.84 -0.79
N GLN A 102 -2.87 12.23 -1.83
CA GLN A 102 -2.80 12.84 -3.17
C GLN A 102 -4.13 12.72 -3.94
N HIS A 103 -4.95 11.71 -3.64
CA HIS A 103 -6.15 11.37 -4.42
C HIS A 103 -7.41 11.12 -3.56
N PRO A 104 -7.77 12.02 -2.62
CA PRO A 104 -8.84 11.77 -1.64
C PRO A 104 -10.20 11.48 -2.29
N MET A 105 -10.53 12.17 -3.39
CA MET A 105 -11.79 11.96 -4.11
C MET A 105 -11.87 10.65 -4.89
N GLU A 106 -10.74 10.02 -5.20
CA GLU A 106 -10.72 8.76 -5.95
C GLU A 106 -10.62 7.55 -5.04
N VAL A 107 -9.97 7.71 -3.90
CA VAL A 107 -10.06 6.71 -2.84
C VAL A 107 -11.41 6.78 -2.13
N ALA A 108 -12.17 7.88 -2.28
CA ALA A 108 -13.53 8.03 -1.81
C ALA A 108 -14.41 6.88 -2.32
N GLY A 109 -14.78 6.01 -1.39
CA GLY A 109 -15.59 4.83 -1.70
C GLY A 109 -14.81 3.54 -2.01
N HIS A 110 -13.49 3.52 -1.84
CA HIS A 110 -12.71 2.30 -1.87
C HIS A 110 -12.20 1.95 -0.46
N PRO A 111 -12.05 0.65 -0.11
CA PRO A 111 -11.52 0.24 1.19
C PRO A 111 -10.13 0.82 1.53
N ILE A 112 -9.31 1.17 0.53
CA ILE A 112 -8.02 1.85 0.75
C ILE A 112 -8.17 3.25 1.32
N GLY A 113 -9.28 3.92 1.04
CA GLY A 113 -9.60 5.25 1.57
C GLY A 113 -9.80 5.28 3.08
N LEU A 114 -9.89 4.12 3.73
CA LEU A 114 -9.84 4.00 5.19
C LEU A 114 -8.44 4.30 5.77
N PHE A 115 -7.44 4.52 4.91
CA PHE A 115 -6.09 4.89 5.29
C PHE A 115 -5.78 6.34 4.93
N PRO A 116 -5.05 7.08 5.80
CA PRO A 116 -4.64 6.68 7.16
C PRO A 116 -5.84 6.48 8.09
N ALA A 117 -5.62 5.90 9.28
CA ALA A 117 -6.65 5.82 10.31
C ALA A 117 -7.02 7.24 10.77
N ILE A 118 -7.95 7.87 10.04
CA ILE A 118 -8.34 9.25 10.24
C ILE A 118 -9.01 9.36 11.61
N ASP A 119 -8.64 10.42 12.35
CA ASP A 119 -9.29 10.79 13.60
C ASP A 119 -10.80 10.92 13.36
N SER A 120 -11.60 10.28 14.21
CA SER A 120 -13.07 10.37 14.20
C SER A 120 -13.62 11.81 14.24
N GLY A 121 -12.79 12.80 14.59
CA GLY A 121 -13.11 14.22 14.56
C GLY A 121 -12.87 14.93 13.21
N ASP A 122 -12.34 14.26 12.19
CA ASP A 122 -12.06 14.86 10.88
C ASP A 122 -13.36 15.17 10.12
N PRO A 123 -13.57 16.41 9.64
CA PRO A 123 -14.72 16.75 8.79
C PRO A 123 -14.87 15.86 7.55
N GLU A 124 -13.78 15.33 7.01
CA GLU A 124 -13.80 14.39 5.89
C GLU A 124 -14.50 13.07 6.28
N TRP A 125 -14.44 12.64 7.56
CA TRP A 125 -15.08 11.41 8.06
C TRP A 125 -16.59 11.36 7.77
N ASN A 126 -17.29 12.49 7.93
CA ASN A 126 -18.72 12.57 7.63
C ASN A 126 -18.99 12.48 6.13
N PHE A 127 -18.10 13.03 5.29
CA PHE A 127 -18.17 12.87 3.83
C PHE A 127 -18.00 11.39 3.45
N TRP A 128 -17.07 10.67 4.09
CA TRP A 128 -16.86 9.24 3.92
C TRP A 128 -18.08 8.40 4.33
N ILE A 129 -18.68 8.62 5.51
CA ILE A 129 -19.87 7.87 5.96
C ILE A 129 -21.06 8.08 5.03
N VAL A 130 -21.30 9.30 4.58
CA VAL A 130 -22.40 9.60 3.65
C VAL A 130 -22.17 8.92 2.30
N HIS A 131 -20.93 8.91 1.78
CA HIS A 131 -20.61 8.24 0.51
C HIS A 131 -20.63 6.71 0.62
N TYR A 132 -20.12 6.13 1.71
CA TYR A 132 -20.19 4.69 2.00
C TYR A 132 -21.62 4.20 2.15
N GLY A 133 -22.51 5.00 2.76
CA GLY A 133 -23.94 4.68 2.87
C GLY A 133 -24.64 4.51 1.52
N HIS A 134 -24.18 5.23 0.49
CA HIS A 134 -24.70 5.13 -0.88
C HIS A 134 -24.14 3.93 -1.68
N MET A 135 -22.95 3.43 -1.34
CA MET A 135 -22.29 2.29 -2.01
C MET A 135 -22.71 0.90 -1.49
N LEU A 136 -23.48 0.82 -0.40
CA LEU A 136 -24.07 -0.44 0.07
C LEU A 136 -25.17 -0.98 -0.85
N GLY A 137 -25.46 -0.31 -1.98
CA GLY A 137 -26.19 -0.90 -3.10
C GLY A 137 -25.26 -1.71 -4.02
N ASP A 138 -25.77 -2.81 -4.56
CA ASP A 138 -25.19 -3.71 -5.57
C ASP A 138 -23.82 -4.42 -5.30
N SER A 139 -22.90 -3.91 -4.46
CA SER A 139 -21.62 -4.61 -4.11
C SER A 139 -21.28 -4.66 -2.61
N ALA A 140 -22.31 -4.56 -1.75
CA ALA A 140 -22.14 -4.47 -0.30
C ALA A 140 -21.26 -5.57 0.32
N GLU A 141 -21.35 -6.81 -0.15
CA GLU A 141 -20.58 -7.92 0.40
C GLU A 141 -19.08 -7.82 0.07
N GLU A 142 -18.73 -7.47 -1.17
CA GLU A 142 -17.34 -7.32 -1.60
C GLU A 142 -16.68 -6.11 -0.91
N THR A 143 -17.43 -5.02 -0.79
CA THR A 143 -16.99 -3.81 -0.08
C THR A 143 -16.79 -4.09 1.41
N LEU A 144 -17.71 -4.82 2.05
CA LEU A 144 -17.59 -5.21 3.46
C LEU A 144 -16.42 -6.17 3.69
N ARG A 145 -16.25 -7.17 2.81
CA ARG A 145 -15.15 -8.13 2.87
C ARG A 145 -13.79 -7.44 2.70
N GLY A 146 -13.68 -6.51 1.75
CA GLY A 146 -12.49 -5.67 1.57
C GLY A 146 -12.21 -4.88 2.84
N THR A 147 -13.20 -4.14 3.33
CA THR A 147 -13.11 -3.33 4.56
C THR A 147 -12.63 -4.15 5.77
N ILE A 148 -13.16 -5.35 5.98
CA ILE A 148 -12.71 -6.25 7.06
C ILE A 148 -11.24 -6.67 6.89
N ARG A 149 -10.78 -6.99 5.66
CA ARG A 149 -9.36 -7.33 5.41
C ARG A 149 -8.44 -6.14 5.72
N PHE A 150 -8.82 -4.93 5.32
CA PHE A 150 -8.07 -3.71 5.63
C PHE A 150 -7.99 -3.46 7.14
N MET A 151 -9.11 -3.51 7.86
CA MET A 151 -9.15 -3.34 9.32
C MET A 151 -8.30 -4.40 10.05
N ASN A 152 -8.34 -5.66 9.60
CA ASN A 152 -7.53 -6.72 10.19
C ASN A 152 -6.03 -6.46 10.01
N VAL A 153 -5.58 -6.09 8.81
CA VAL A 153 -4.16 -5.81 8.57
C VAL A 153 -3.69 -4.62 9.39
N GLN A 154 -4.52 -3.57 9.52
CA GLN A 154 -4.22 -2.42 10.37
C GLN A 154 -4.09 -2.80 11.85
N HIS A 155 -5.02 -3.60 12.37
CA HIS A 155 -4.99 -4.04 13.76
C HIS A 155 -3.73 -4.86 14.09
N HIS A 156 -3.34 -5.78 13.20
CA HIS A 156 -2.10 -6.55 13.37
C HIS A 156 -0.87 -5.65 13.37
N TYR A 157 -0.85 -4.60 12.54
CA TYR A 157 0.26 -3.64 12.54
C TYR A 157 0.34 -2.85 13.85
N GLN A 158 -0.80 -2.40 14.40
CA GLN A 158 -0.83 -1.67 15.67
C GLN A 158 -0.34 -2.50 16.88
N ILE A 159 -0.49 -3.82 16.84
CA ILE A 159 0.04 -4.72 17.88
C ILE A 159 1.57 -4.87 17.78
N LEU A 160 2.14 -4.65 16.58
CA LEU A 160 3.57 -4.82 16.31
C LEU A 160 4.39 -3.53 16.51
N LEU A 161 3.74 -2.40 16.73
CA LEU A 161 4.34 -1.12 17.13
C LEU A 161 4.54 -1.05 18.65
#